data_AF-A0A699ZZU3-F1
#
_entry.id   AF-A0A699ZZU3-F1
#
_cell.length_a   1.000
_cell.length_b   1.000
_cell.length_c   1.000
_cell.angle_alpha   90.00
_cell.angle_beta   90.00
_cell.angle_gamma   90.00
#
_symmetry.space_group_name_H-M   'P 1'
#
loop_
_entity.id
_entity.type
_entity.pdbx_description
1 polymer ?
#
loop_
_entity_poly.entity_id
_entity_poly.type
_entity_poly.pdbx_seq_one_letter_code
_entity_poly.pdbx_strand_id
1 'polypeptide(L)'
;SGLMRLAGEFQQTGTSTGRLAMGEPNLQTVPRPADYEMDSGPCALSAEAWAPGCAPAAAPGGPTAATRAMHLNIRSAFIAPPGCVMLAADYCQVELRMMAHLSQDAVLCGMLQQPGADPFKGLAASWLQIPQDQVTSTQRAHAKQLAYGMLYGMGPAALAASLGVTPGEALALSTKFMQALPGVEAWIKKWVGA
;
A
#
# COMPACT_ATOMS: atom_id res chain seq x y z
N SER A 1 3.40 5.96 -36.59
CA SER A 1 3.40 5.00 -35.47
C SER A 1 1.98 4.88 -34.92
N GLY A 2 1.31 3.73 -35.08
CA GLY A 2 -0.08 3.52 -34.66
C GLY A 2 -0.30 3.36 -33.14
N LEU A 3 0.54 3.97 -32.31
CA LEU A 3 0.40 3.90 -30.86
C LEU A 3 -0.62 4.94 -30.38
N MET A 4 -1.68 4.47 -29.73
CA MET A 4 -2.61 5.33 -29.01
C MET A 4 -1.93 5.90 -27.76
N ARG A 5 -2.14 7.18 -27.47
CA ARG A 5 -1.68 7.83 -26.25
C ARG A 5 -2.88 8.20 -25.39
N LEU A 6 -2.79 7.89 -24.11
CA LEU A 6 -3.70 8.41 -23.08
C LEU A 6 -3.04 9.63 -22.46
N ALA A 7 -3.78 10.73 -22.33
CA ALA A 7 -3.35 11.94 -21.68
C ALA A 7 -4.28 12.22 -20.51
N GLY A 8 -3.72 12.25 -19.29
CA GLY A 8 -4.44 12.69 -18.10
C GLY A 8 -4.21 14.18 -17.85
N GLU A 9 -5.22 14.86 -17.31
CA GLU A 9 -5.14 16.27 -16.95
C GLU A 9 -4.75 16.41 -15.47
N PHE A 10 -3.67 17.14 -15.18
CA PHE A 10 -3.24 17.36 -13.80
C PHE A 10 -3.95 18.56 -13.17
N GLN A 11 -4.46 18.36 -11.97
CA GLN A 11 -5.08 19.39 -11.13
C GLN A 11 -4.13 19.74 -9.99
N GLN A 12 -3.54 20.94 -10.06
CA GLN A 12 -2.54 21.38 -9.09
C GLN A 12 -3.15 21.81 -7.75
N THR A 13 -4.32 22.43 -7.77
CA THR A 13 -5.00 22.99 -6.58
C THR A 13 -6.16 22.13 -6.10
N GLY A 14 -6.27 20.90 -6.58
CA GLY A 14 -7.42 20.03 -6.33
C GLY A 14 -7.43 19.34 -4.96
N THR A 15 -6.30 19.32 -4.23
CA THR A 15 -6.21 18.62 -2.94
C THR A 15 -5.82 19.57 -1.81
N SER A 16 -6.40 19.34 -0.63
CA SER A 16 -6.06 20.10 0.60
C SER A 16 -4.65 19.83 1.12
N THR A 17 -4.03 18.73 0.69
CA THR A 17 -2.65 18.35 1.06
C THR A 17 -1.59 18.96 0.14
N GLY A 18 -1.99 19.63 -0.94
CA GLY A 18 -1.08 20.13 -1.97
C GLY A 18 -0.54 19.05 -2.92
N ARG A 19 -1.01 17.79 -2.81
CA ARG A 19 -0.73 16.72 -3.79
C ARG A 19 -1.37 17.04 -5.13
N LEU A 20 -0.68 16.73 -6.22
CA LEU A 20 -1.28 16.74 -7.56
C LEU A 20 -2.34 15.65 -7.67
N ALA A 21 -3.51 16.01 -8.19
CA ALA A 21 -4.53 15.06 -8.61
C ALA A 21 -4.56 14.96 -10.14
N MET A 22 -5.15 13.90 -10.67
CA MET A 22 -5.38 13.72 -12.10
C MET A 22 -6.87 13.52 -12.37
N GLY A 23 -7.40 14.20 -13.40
CA GLY A 23 -8.75 14.01 -13.94
C GLY A 23 -8.89 12.70 -14.72
N GLU A 24 -9.90 12.61 -15.60
CA GLU A 24 -10.16 11.39 -16.38
C GLU A 24 -9.28 11.31 -17.65
N PRO A 25 -8.57 10.19 -17.91
CA PRO A 25 -8.42 9.02 -17.04
C PRO A 25 -7.39 9.27 -15.91
N ASN A 26 -7.71 8.82 -14.69
CA ASN A 26 -6.81 8.98 -13.56
C ASN A 26 -5.73 7.89 -13.56
N LEU A 27 -4.56 8.21 -14.11
CA LEU A 27 -3.44 7.27 -14.19
C LEU A 27 -2.77 7.00 -12.83
N GLN A 28 -3.08 7.79 -11.78
CA GLN A 28 -2.54 7.58 -10.43
C GLN A 28 -3.21 6.38 -9.73
N THR A 29 -4.40 5.98 -10.17
CA THR A 29 -5.20 4.90 -9.56
C THR A 29 -5.11 3.56 -10.29
N VAL A 30 -4.28 3.47 -11.35
CA VAL A 30 -4.08 2.21 -12.08
C VAL A 30 -3.64 1.11 -11.11
N PRO A 31 -4.35 -0.04 -11.06
CA PRO A 31 -4.05 -1.11 -10.11
C PRO A 31 -2.59 -1.55 -10.14
N ARG A 32 -2.06 -1.96 -8.99
CA ARG A 32 -0.76 -2.62 -8.91
C ARG A 32 -0.87 -4.07 -9.40
N PRO A 33 0.24 -4.70 -9.81
CA PRO A 33 0.24 -6.12 -10.13
C PRO A 33 -0.31 -6.94 -8.96
N ALA A 34 -1.18 -7.90 -9.27
CA ALA A 34 -1.78 -8.78 -8.28
C ALA A 34 -2.04 -10.16 -8.89
N ASP A 35 -2.07 -11.16 -8.02
CA ASP A 35 -2.45 -12.52 -8.38
C ASP A 35 -3.95 -12.68 -8.19
N TYR A 36 -4.60 -13.28 -9.20
CA TYR A 36 -6.02 -13.55 -9.21
C TYR A 36 -6.25 -15.04 -9.36
N GLU A 37 -7.19 -15.55 -8.59
CA GLU A 37 -7.75 -16.87 -8.79
C GLU A 37 -8.96 -16.75 -9.71
N MET A 38 -8.92 -17.43 -10.85
CA MET A 38 -10.03 -17.46 -11.79
C MET A 38 -10.53 -18.88 -11.95
N ASP A 39 -11.85 -19.02 -12.04
CA ASP A 39 -12.47 -20.28 -12.43
C ASP A 39 -12.03 -20.63 -13.86
N SER A 40 -11.43 -21.81 -14.04
CA SER A 40 -11.02 -22.29 -15.37
C SER A 40 -12.15 -22.97 -16.14
N GLY A 41 -13.39 -22.87 -15.65
CA GLY A 41 -14.57 -23.31 -16.38
C GLY A 41 -14.69 -22.57 -17.73
N PRO A 42 -15.34 -23.17 -18.73
CA PRO A 42 -15.60 -22.48 -19.99
C PRO A 42 -16.30 -21.15 -19.70
N CYS A 43 -15.75 -20.06 -20.25
CA CYS A 43 -16.32 -18.73 -20.12
C CYS A 43 -17.73 -18.75 -20.70
N ALA A 44 -18.75 -18.79 -19.83
CA ALA A 44 -20.16 -18.75 -20.22
C ALA A 44 -20.63 -17.34 -20.63
N LEU A 45 -19.70 -16.39 -20.80
CA LEU A 45 -19.99 -15.07 -21.32
C LEU A 45 -20.04 -15.14 -22.85
N SER A 46 -21.18 -15.58 -23.39
CA SER A 46 -21.50 -15.26 -24.79
C SER A 46 -21.83 -13.77 -24.89
N ALA A 47 -21.59 -13.16 -26.06
CA ALA A 47 -21.89 -11.75 -26.32
C ALA A 47 -23.39 -11.39 -26.07
N GLU A 48 -24.26 -12.39 -25.97
CA GLU A 48 -25.70 -12.25 -25.78
C GLU A 48 -26.08 -12.04 -24.29
N ALA A 49 -25.18 -12.35 -23.36
CA ALA A 49 -25.43 -12.30 -21.91
C ALA A 49 -25.62 -10.88 -21.34
N TRP A 50 -25.30 -9.83 -22.12
CA TRP A 50 -25.47 -8.42 -21.75
C TRP A 50 -26.71 -7.75 -22.38
N ALA A 51 -27.60 -8.50 -23.03
CA ALA A 51 -28.83 -7.94 -23.60
C ALA A 51 -29.85 -7.55 -22.51
N PRO A 52 -30.56 -6.40 -22.62
CA PRO A 52 -31.59 -6.01 -21.66
C PRO A 52 -32.72 -7.04 -21.64
N GLY A 53 -33.02 -7.62 -20.47
CA GLY A 53 -34.10 -8.59 -20.28
C GLY A 53 -33.70 -10.07 -20.27
N CYS A 54 -32.42 -10.41 -20.46
CA CYS A 54 -31.94 -11.76 -20.21
C CYS A 54 -31.69 -11.97 -18.71
N ALA A 55 -32.20 -13.08 -18.16
CA ALA A 55 -31.86 -13.50 -16.80
C ALA A 55 -30.36 -13.86 -16.74
N PRO A 56 -29.64 -13.52 -15.66
CA PRO A 56 -28.25 -13.95 -15.51
C PRO A 56 -28.20 -15.47 -15.60
N ALA A 57 -27.41 -16.00 -16.54
CA ALA A 57 -27.15 -17.43 -16.62
C ALA A 57 -26.68 -17.89 -15.23
N ALA A 58 -27.28 -18.96 -14.71
CA ALA A 58 -26.91 -19.53 -13.43
C ALA A 58 -25.39 -19.69 -13.37
N ALA A 59 -24.76 -19.14 -12.33
CA ALA A 59 -23.31 -19.20 -12.16
C ALA A 59 -22.85 -20.66 -12.31
N PRO A 60 -21.89 -20.95 -13.21
CA PRO A 60 -21.35 -22.30 -13.35
C PRO A 60 -20.49 -22.58 -12.11
N GLY A 61 -21.11 -23.04 -11.02
CA GLY A 61 -20.47 -23.24 -9.73
C GLY A 61 -20.82 -24.59 -9.13
N GLY A 62 -20.35 -25.68 -9.74
CA GLY A 62 -20.20 -26.95 -9.04
C GLY A 62 -18.85 -27.00 -8.31
N PRO A 63 -18.70 -27.74 -7.19
CA PRO A 63 -17.50 -27.73 -6.32
C PRO A 63 -16.24 -28.38 -6.93
N THR A 64 -16.11 -28.43 -8.26
CA THR A 64 -15.03 -29.12 -9.00
C THR A 64 -14.49 -28.30 -10.18
N ALA A 65 -14.76 -26.99 -10.26
CA ALA A 65 -14.09 -26.13 -11.24
C ALA A 65 -12.61 -25.96 -10.84
N ALA A 66 -11.68 -26.34 -11.70
CA ALA A 66 -10.26 -26.11 -11.45
C ALA A 66 -10.00 -24.61 -11.39
N THR A 67 -9.31 -24.14 -10.35
CA THR A 67 -8.95 -22.72 -10.22
C THR A 67 -7.58 -22.51 -10.87
N ARG A 68 -7.46 -21.48 -11.72
CA ARG A 68 -6.18 -21.07 -12.31
C ARG A 68 -5.72 -19.78 -11.64
N ALA A 69 -4.53 -19.81 -11.04
CA ALA A 69 -3.84 -18.60 -10.61
C ALA A 69 -3.31 -17.85 -11.84
N MET A 70 -3.61 -16.57 -11.95
CA MET A 70 -3.11 -15.68 -12.99
C MET A 70 -2.53 -14.41 -12.37
N HIS A 71 -1.29 -14.11 -12.73
CA HIS A 71 -0.65 -12.84 -12.40
C HIS A 71 -1.08 -11.77 -13.42
N LEU A 72 -1.75 -10.71 -12.97
CA LEU A 72 -2.22 -9.63 -13.84
C LEU A 72 -1.49 -8.33 -13.49
N ASN A 73 -0.91 -7.70 -14.52
CA ASN A 73 -0.28 -6.38 -14.42
C ASN A 73 -0.82 -5.45 -15.50
N ILE A 74 -1.90 -4.73 -15.21
CA ILE A 74 -2.50 -3.78 -16.16
C ILE A 74 -1.51 -2.66 -16.55
N ARG A 75 -0.55 -2.33 -15.66
CA ARG A 75 0.45 -1.31 -15.93
C ARG A 75 1.41 -1.70 -17.06
N SER A 76 1.51 -2.98 -17.43
CA SER A 76 2.33 -3.41 -18.57
C SER A 76 1.77 -2.96 -19.93
N ALA A 77 0.52 -2.48 -19.98
CA ALA A 77 -0.06 -1.89 -21.19
C ALA A 77 0.55 -0.51 -21.55
N PHE A 78 1.15 0.18 -20.58
CA PHE A 78 1.81 1.47 -20.81
C PHE A 78 3.25 1.21 -21.28
N ILE A 79 3.48 1.37 -22.58
CA ILE A 79 4.78 1.11 -23.21
C ILE A 79 5.46 2.40 -23.68
N ALA A 80 6.79 2.38 -23.68
CA ALA A 80 7.58 3.43 -24.32
C ALA A 80 7.45 3.31 -25.86
N PRO A 81 7.51 4.44 -26.61
CA PRO A 81 7.55 4.39 -28.06
C PRO A 81 8.83 3.69 -28.57
N PRO A 82 8.85 3.20 -29.83
CA PRO A 82 10.02 2.54 -30.39
C PRO A 82 11.29 3.40 -30.29
N GLY A 83 12.40 2.79 -29.87
CA GLY A 83 13.67 3.48 -29.65
C GLY A 83 13.77 4.22 -28.31
N CYS A 84 12.76 4.14 -27.45
CA CYS A 84 12.76 4.74 -26.12
C CYS A 84 12.59 3.69 -25.00
N VAL A 85 12.92 4.09 -23.78
CA VAL A 85 12.69 3.32 -22.55
C VAL A 85 11.88 4.15 -21.55
N MET A 86 11.15 3.49 -20.65
CA MET A 86 10.46 4.14 -19.55
C MET A 86 11.38 4.18 -18.32
N LEU A 87 11.63 5.37 -17.78
CA LEU A 87 12.40 5.57 -16.55
C LEU A 87 11.44 5.92 -15.41
N ALA A 88 11.54 5.22 -14.30
CA ALA A 88 10.81 5.52 -13.08
C ALA A 88 11.79 5.89 -11.95
N ALA A 89 11.45 6.91 -11.17
CA ALA A 89 12.19 7.31 -9.98
C ALA A 89 11.21 7.35 -8.80
N ASP A 90 11.51 6.59 -7.75
CA ASP A 90 10.68 6.48 -6.55
C ASP A 90 11.49 6.98 -5.34
N TYR A 91 10.86 7.80 -4.50
CA TYR A 91 11.49 8.25 -3.27
C TYR A 91 11.42 7.16 -2.20
N CYS A 92 12.58 6.65 -1.77
CA CYS A 92 12.68 5.66 -0.71
C CYS A 92 12.13 6.19 0.63
N GLN A 93 10.90 5.79 0.95
CA GLN A 93 10.21 6.04 2.23
C GLN A 93 10.12 7.54 2.60
N VAL A 94 9.79 8.41 1.63
CA VAL A 94 9.77 9.87 1.83
C VAL A 94 8.99 10.32 3.07
N GLU A 95 7.80 9.76 3.29
CA GLU A 95 6.95 10.12 4.44
C GLU A 95 7.57 9.71 5.78
N LEU A 96 8.25 8.56 5.81
CA LEU A 96 8.96 8.10 7.01
C LEU A 96 10.18 8.98 7.30
N ARG A 97 10.88 9.44 6.24
CA ARG A 97 11.98 10.41 6.36
C ARG A 97 11.50 11.78 6.81
N MET A 98 10.33 12.23 6.34
CA MET A 98 9.69 13.45 6.84
C MET A 98 9.34 13.32 8.32
N MET A 99 8.76 12.19 8.74
CA MET A 99 8.50 11.92 10.16
C MET A 99 9.77 11.97 11.00
N ALA A 100 10.85 11.33 10.55
CA ALA A 100 12.15 11.39 11.22
C ALA A 100 12.70 12.81 11.32
N HIS A 101 12.62 13.58 10.25
CA HIS A 101 13.07 14.96 10.21
C HIS A 101 12.23 15.87 11.13
N LEU A 102 10.92 15.74 11.16
CA LEU A 102 10.06 16.60 11.98
C LEU A 102 10.11 16.24 13.47
N SER A 103 10.23 14.95 13.77
CA SER A 103 10.34 14.45 15.15
C SER A 103 11.74 14.57 15.74
N GLN A 104 12.77 14.61 14.88
CA GLN A 104 14.18 14.50 15.28
C GLN A 104 14.45 13.25 16.14
N ASP A 105 13.66 12.20 15.96
CA ASP A 105 13.81 10.96 16.73
C ASP A 105 15.13 10.26 16.38
N ALA A 106 16.01 10.12 17.36
CA ALA A 106 17.36 9.58 17.15
C ALA A 106 17.34 8.13 16.66
N VAL A 107 16.38 7.33 17.11
CA VAL A 107 16.25 5.91 16.73
C VAL A 107 15.83 5.82 15.27
N LEU A 108 14.78 6.55 14.88
CA LEU A 108 14.28 6.55 13.50
C LEU A 108 15.28 7.16 12.53
N CYS A 109 15.92 8.27 12.90
CA CYS A 109 16.99 8.89 12.12
C CYS A 109 18.16 7.90 11.90
N GLY A 110 18.61 7.25 12.97
CA GLY A 110 19.67 6.24 12.90
C GLY A 110 19.32 5.09 11.96
N MET A 111 18.08 4.58 12.02
CA MET A 111 17.60 3.53 11.12
C MET A 111 17.59 3.96 9.65
N LEU A 112 17.19 5.19 9.35
CA LEU A 112 17.05 5.71 7.98
C LEU A 112 18.35 6.18 7.33
N GLN A 113 19.41 6.36 8.11
CA GLN A 113 20.74 6.71 7.65
C GLN A 113 21.53 5.49 7.14
N GLN A 114 21.14 4.28 7.53
CA GLN A 114 21.81 3.05 7.10
C GLN A 114 21.52 2.74 5.62
N PRO A 115 22.52 2.77 4.73
CA PRO A 115 22.31 2.49 3.31
C PRO A 115 21.81 1.06 3.08
N GLY A 116 20.73 0.90 2.30
CA GLY A 116 20.17 -0.42 1.96
C GLY A 116 19.45 -1.13 3.12
N ALA A 117 19.38 -0.53 4.31
CA ALA A 117 18.65 -1.10 5.43
C ALA A 117 17.14 -1.01 5.20
N ASP A 118 16.42 -2.00 5.73
CA ASP A 118 14.96 -1.99 5.74
C ASP A 118 14.46 -1.37 7.04
N PRO A 119 13.97 -0.11 7.02
CA PRO A 119 13.57 0.58 8.23
C PRO A 119 12.41 -0.12 8.93
N PHE A 120 11.53 -0.81 8.20
CA PHE A 120 10.40 -1.52 8.80
C PHE A 120 10.83 -2.81 9.50
N LYS A 121 11.87 -3.49 9.00
CA LYS A 121 12.49 -4.57 9.76
C LYS A 121 13.19 -4.04 11.01
N GLY A 122 13.90 -2.91 10.92
CA GLY A 122 14.51 -2.25 12.08
C GLY A 122 13.48 -1.85 13.14
N LEU A 123 12.34 -1.28 12.72
CA LEU A 123 11.23 -0.94 13.61
C LEU A 123 10.60 -2.17 14.27
N ALA A 124 10.33 -3.21 13.48
CA ALA A 124 9.79 -4.47 14.01
C ALA A 124 10.75 -5.11 15.02
N ALA A 125 12.05 -5.18 14.69
CA ALA A 125 13.10 -5.69 15.57
C ALA A 125 13.15 -4.92 16.89
N SER A 126 13.10 -3.59 16.80
CA SER A 126 13.12 -2.70 17.97
C SER A 126 11.95 -2.95 18.92
N TRP A 127 10.70 -3.00 18.44
CA TRP A 127 9.57 -3.23 19.34
C TRP A 127 9.44 -4.69 19.79
N LEU A 128 9.89 -5.66 18.98
CA LEU A 128 9.74 -7.09 19.29
C LEU A 128 10.89 -7.57 20.18
N GLN A 129 11.94 -6.76 20.31
CA GLN A 129 13.17 -7.10 21.00
C GLN A 129 13.77 -8.39 20.44
N ILE A 130 13.74 -8.52 19.11
CA ILE A 130 14.36 -9.63 18.37
C ILE A 130 15.40 -9.10 17.39
N PRO A 131 16.39 -9.90 17.00
CA PRO A 131 17.31 -9.58 15.91
C PRO A 131 16.59 -9.29 14.58
N GLN A 132 17.10 -8.34 13.79
CA GLN A 132 16.48 -7.89 12.54
C GLN A 132 16.36 -8.99 11.46
N ASP A 133 17.28 -9.95 11.48
CA ASP A 133 17.30 -11.14 10.63
C ASP A 133 16.20 -12.15 10.99
N GLN A 134 15.69 -12.11 12.23
CA GLN A 134 14.56 -12.94 12.67
C GLN A 134 13.19 -12.30 12.39
N VAL A 135 13.16 -11.08 11.86
CA VAL A 135 11.91 -10.40 11.52
C VAL A 135 11.27 -11.04 10.29
N THR A 136 10.06 -11.57 10.48
CA THR A 136 9.27 -12.18 9.40
C THR A 136 8.67 -11.14 8.46
N SER A 137 8.29 -11.56 7.24
CA SER A 137 7.60 -10.69 6.28
C SER A 137 6.29 -10.11 6.84
N THR A 138 5.55 -10.89 7.62
CA THR A 138 4.32 -10.45 8.29
C THR A 138 4.60 -9.39 9.35
N GLN A 139 5.61 -9.58 10.19
CA GLN A 139 6.01 -8.60 11.21
C GLN A 139 6.48 -7.28 10.58
N ARG A 140 7.23 -7.37 9.48
CA ARG A 140 7.62 -6.20 8.68
C ARG A 140 6.40 -5.48 8.11
N ALA A 141 5.41 -6.21 7.58
CA ALA A 141 4.18 -5.62 7.07
C ALA A 141 3.39 -4.91 8.17
N HIS A 142 3.29 -5.51 9.36
CA HIS A 142 2.67 -4.91 10.54
C HIS A 142 3.41 -3.65 10.99
N ALA A 143 4.75 -3.66 11.04
CA ALA A 143 5.55 -2.48 11.35
C ALA A 143 5.30 -1.34 10.36
N LYS A 144 5.19 -1.66 9.07
CA LYS A 144 4.82 -0.69 8.04
C LYS A 144 3.42 -0.12 8.27
N GLN A 145 2.42 -0.98 8.46
CA GLN A 145 1.03 -0.57 8.69
C GLN A 145 0.90 0.30 9.94
N LEU A 146 1.60 -0.05 11.02
CA LEU A 146 1.55 0.70 12.27
C LEU A 146 2.27 2.05 12.15
N ALA A 147 3.45 2.10 11.54
CA ALA A 147 4.16 3.37 11.33
C ALA A 147 3.31 4.38 10.54
N TYR A 148 2.69 3.94 9.44
CA TYR A 148 1.82 4.81 8.65
C TYR A 148 0.47 5.06 9.33
N GLY A 149 -0.10 4.07 10.01
CA GLY A 149 -1.31 4.24 10.80
C GLY A 149 -1.15 5.34 11.84
N MET A 150 -0.07 5.32 12.61
CA MET A 150 0.22 6.35 13.61
C MET A 150 0.55 7.70 12.98
N LEU A 151 1.32 7.73 11.89
CA LEU A 151 1.63 8.97 11.17
C LEU A 151 0.35 9.70 10.70
N TYR A 152 -0.68 8.95 10.32
CA TYR A 152 -1.96 9.47 9.85
C TYR A 152 -3.06 9.50 10.93
N GLY A 153 -2.73 9.28 12.20
CA GLY A 153 -3.69 9.36 13.30
C GLY A 153 -4.78 8.28 13.27
N MET A 154 -4.46 7.09 12.75
CA MET A 154 -5.38 5.96 12.71
C MET A 154 -5.78 5.51 14.12
N GLY A 155 -7.08 5.47 14.39
CA GLY A 155 -7.61 5.02 15.69
C GLY A 155 -7.41 3.51 15.93
N PRO A 156 -7.50 3.04 17.19
CA PRO A 156 -7.22 1.65 17.56
C PRO A 156 -8.05 0.60 16.82
N ALA A 157 -9.33 0.87 16.54
CA ALA A 157 -10.21 -0.06 15.83
C ALA A 157 -9.82 -0.26 14.36
N ALA A 158 -9.49 0.84 13.66
CA ALA A 158 -9.04 0.79 12.27
C ALA A 158 -7.66 0.14 12.15
N LEU A 159 -6.78 0.43 13.12
CA LEU A 159 -5.45 -0.19 13.20
C LEU A 159 -5.56 -1.71 13.45
N ALA A 160 -6.43 -2.13 14.35
CA ALA A 160 -6.71 -3.53 14.63
C ALA A 160 -7.19 -4.29 13.38
N ALA A 161 -8.14 -3.70 12.63
CA ALA A 161 -8.63 -4.27 11.38
C ALA A 161 -7.52 -4.38 10.32
N SER A 162 -6.65 -3.37 10.20
CA SER A 162 -5.53 -3.40 9.25
C SER A 162 -4.48 -4.45 9.61
N LEU A 163 -4.24 -4.68 10.89
CA LEU A 163 -3.25 -5.64 11.41
C LEU A 163 -3.81 -7.06 11.52
N GLY A 164 -5.13 -7.24 11.45
CA GLY A 164 -5.78 -8.54 11.67
C GLY A 164 -5.67 -9.02 13.13
N VAL A 165 -5.66 -8.10 14.10
CA VAL A 165 -5.52 -8.39 15.54
C VAL A 165 -6.70 -7.80 16.33
N THR A 166 -6.79 -8.12 17.62
CA THR A 166 -7.81 -7.52 18.48
C THR A 166 -7.52 -6.03 18.76
N PRO A 167 -8.54 -5.21 19.08
CA PRO A 167 -8.32 -3.81 19.45
C PRO A 167 -7.37 -3.62 20.64
N GLY A 168 -7.40 -4.52 21.63
CA GLY A 168 -6.50 -4.49 22.78
C GLY A 168 -5.04 -4.75 22.39
N GLU A 169 -4.80 -5.71 21.49
CA GLU A 169 -3.46 -5.97 20.94
C GLU A 169 -2.96 -4.81 20.10
N ALA A 170 -3.81 -4.22 19.25
CA ALA A 170 -3.44 -3.06 18.46
C ALA A 170 -3.02 -1.87 19.33
N LEU A 171 -3.74 -1.63 20.44
CA LEU A 171 -3.39 -0.61 21.41
C LEU A 171 -2.05 -0.92 22.10
N ALA A 172 -1.82 -2.16 22.52
CA ALA A 172 -0.57 -2.57 23.13
C ALA A 172 0.63 -2.42 22.16
N LEU A 173 0.45 -2.77 20.89
CA LEU A 173 1.45 -2.60 19.84
C LEU A 173 1.74 -1.12 19.57
N SER A 174 0.69 -0.28 19.51
CA SER A 174 0.83 1.16 19.35
C SER A 174 1.63 1.79 20.49
N THR A 175 1.34 1.42 21.74
CA THR A 175 2.09 1.88 22.90
C THR A 175 3.56 1.46 22.84
N LYS A 176 3.85 0.19 22.53
CA LYS A 176 5.25 -0.29 22.39
C LYS A 176 6.00 0.43 21.28
N PHE A 177 5.35 0.70 20.14
CA PHE A 177 5.94 1.46 19.05
C PHE A 177 6.30 2.88 19.48
N MET A 178 5.40 3.58 20.18
CA MET A 178 5.66 4.93 20.68
C MET A 178 6.80 4.96 21.70
N GLN A 179 6.86 3.96 22.58
CA GLN A 179 7.98 3.81 23.53
C GLN A 179 9.33 3.59 22.82
N ALA A 180 9.33 2.88 21.68
CA ALA A 180 10.53 2.66 20.88
C ALA A 180 10.98 3.91 20.09
N LEU A 181 10.09 4.89 19.89
CA LEU A 181 10.32 6.12 19.13
C LEU A 181 9.86 7.35 19.94
N PRO A 182 10.55 7.69 21.05
CA PRO A 182 10.11 8.73 21.97
C PRO A 182 10.03 10.13 21.35
N GLY A 183 10.89 10.44 20.37
CA GLY A 183 10.84 11.70 19.63
C GLY A 183 9.61 11.78 18.73
N VAL A 184 9.23 10.67 18.10
CA VAL A 184 7.98 10.58 17.31
C VAL A 184 6.77 10.75 18.22
N GLU A 185 6.74 10.07 19.36
CA GLU A 185 5.63 10.20 20.32
C GLU A 185 5.47 11.64 20.81
N ALA A 186 6.57 12.30 21.20
CA ALA A 186 6.55 13.68 21.65
C ALA A 186 6.07 14.64 20.54
N TRP A 187 6.52 14.42 19.30
CA TRP A 187 6.09 15.21 18.14
C TRP A 187 4.60 15.03 17.84
N ILE A 188 4.10 13.79 17.84
CA ILE A 188 2.66 13.51 17.64
C ILE A 188 1.83 14.16 18.76
N LYS A 189 2.20 13.98 20.03
CA LYS A 189 1.46 14.58 21.16
C LYS A 189 1.39 16.11 21.05
N LYS A 190 2.46 16.75 20.57
CA LYS A 190 2.53 18.20 20.40
C LYS A 190 1.55 18.74 19.34
N TRP A 191 1.34 18.00 18.25
CA TRP A 191 0.62 18.52 17.07
C TRP A 191 -0.70 17.83 16.76
N VAL A 192 -0.89 16.60 17.23
CA VAL A 192 -2.07 15.75 16.97
C VAL A 192 -2.93 15.62 18.22
N GLY A 193 -2.36 15.81 19.42
CA GLY A 193 -3.05 15.69 20.71
C GLY A 193 -3.66 16.99 21.26
N ALA A 194 -3.78 18.05 20.45
CA ALA A 194 -4.44 19.31 20.81
C ALA A 194 -5.87 19.36 20.27
#